data_AF-A0A4P8NNM2-F1
#
_entry.id   AF-A0A4P8NNM2-F1
#
_cell.length_a   1.000
_cell.length_b   1.000
_cell.length_c   1.000
_cell.angle_alpha   90.00
_cell.angle_beta   90.00
_cell.angle_gamma   90.00
#
_symmetry.space_group_name_H-M   'P 1'
#
loop_
_entity.id
_entity.type
_entity.pdbx_description
1 polymer ?
#
loop_
_entity_poly.entity_id
_entity_poly.type
_entity_poly.pdbx_seq_one_letter_code
_entity_poly.pdbx_strand_id
1 'polypeptide(L)'
;MIIGSIKPKSYQRIGPHNLDVLSFIFGALLSDAHAERHGKGTRIALQQESSNLEFLTWYNNFLADKGYGKTNEGTKLVKLKCVSRLGENGKRRYGSLLKSVTYTYSSFNWIHECFYSSLGLGTVPLSGTALRADPARRARTRKIVPSNEILKLYLSPLALAIWIMGDGSSVSSGCKLCTNSYTKLECLRICVVMDELYGIKASVNSAGVPNQWVIYIWTRSMPLLRSLVKPYLVPSMYLKLNIQNAALHRRTCPPRGRFRPVAGSRQGGPAMQRATGASRGACGLARPAPLRCGAGAQ
;
A
#
# COMPACT_ATOMS: atom_id res chain seq x y z
N MET A 1 -46.98 2.40 6.28
CA MET A 1 -45.97 2.77 5.25
C MET A 1 -44.59 2.39 5.77
N ILE A 2 -43.81 1.60 5.03
CA ILE A 2 -42.36 1.51 5.29
C ILE A 2 -41.75 2.78 4.72
N ILE A 3 -41.26 3.68 5.57
CA ILE A 3 -40.48 4.83 5.13
C ILE A 3 -39.15 4.29 4.62
N GLY A 4 -39.07 4.05 3.31
CA GLY A 4 -37.86 3.58 2.66
C GLY A 4 -36.71 4.54 2.99
N SER A 5 -35.62 4.02 3.54
CA SER A 5 -34.49 4.79 4.08
C SER A 5 -34.13 6.01 3.21
N ILE A 6 -34.50 7.21 3.69
CA ILE A 6 -34.26 8.46 2.98
C ILE A 6 -32.75 8.65 2.92
N LYS A 7 -32.16 8.46 1.73
CA LYS A 7 -30.72 8.65 1.52
C LYS A 7 -30.45 10.14 1.34
N PRO A 8 -29.83 10.84 2.31
CA PRO A 8 -29.59 12.28 2.17
C PRO A 8 -28.66 12.54 1.00
N LYS A 9 -29.00 13.56 0.21
CA LYS A 9 -28.22 14.06 -0.93
C LYS A 9 -26.87 14.62 -0.45
N SER A 10 -25.89 14.74 -1.35
CA SER A 10 -24.52 15.11 -0.98
C SER A 10 -24.38 16.46 -0.27
N TYR A 11 -25.29 17.40 -0.52
CA TYR A 11 -25.36 18.72 0.13
C TYR A 11 -26.14 18.74 1.44
N GLN A 12 -26.84 17.65 1.80
CA GLN A 12 -27.55 17.50 3.08
C GLN A 12 -26.67 16.82 4.14
N ARG A 13 -25.51 16.31 3.75
CA ARG A 13 -24.50 15.68 4.63
C ARG A 13 -23.55 16.75 5.15
N ILE A 14 -24.09 17.66 5.96
CA ILE A 14 -23.38 18.81 6.52
C ILE A 14 -22.89 18.48 7.93
N GLY A 15 -21.66 18.83 8.26
CA GLY A 15 -21.07 18.70 9.59
C GLY A 15 -19.54 18.73 9.55
N PRO A 16 -18.87 18.98 10.69
CA PRO A 16 -17.42 18.85 10.79
C PRO A 16 -17.00 17.39 10.55
N HIS A 17 -15.94 17.19 9.79
CA HIS A 17 -15.38 15.86 9.55
C HIS A 17 -14.47 15.43 10.69
N ASN A 18 -14.52 14.14 11.04
CA ASN A 18 -13.61 13.56 12.02
C ASN A 18 -12.17 13.55 11.46
N LEU A 19 -11.20 13.97 12.29
CA LEU A 19 -9.79 14.13 11.88
C LEU A 19 -9.12 12.81 11.47
N ASP A 20 -9.49 11.69 12.10
CA ASP A 20 -9.03 10.35 11.71
C ASP A 20 -9.50 10.01 10.30
N VAL A 21 -10.75 10.34 9.97
CA VAL A 21 -11.33 10.12 8.63
C VAL A 21 -10.66 11.00 7.58
N LEU A 22 -10.36 12.26 7.90
CA LEU A 22 -9.58 13.13 7.00
C LEU A 22 -8.17 12.58 6.80
N SER A 23 -7.45 12.23 7.87
CA SER A 23 -6.13 11.58 7.81
C SER A 23 -6.15 10.32 6.94
N PHE A 24 -7.13 9.45 7.17
CA PHE A 24 -7.34 8.21 6.42
C PHE A 24 -7.56 8.48 4.93
N ILE A 25 -8.41 9.46 4.59
CA ILE A 25 -8.65 9.88 3.20
C ILE A 25 -7.37 10.43 2.58
N PHE A 26 -6.58 11.23 3.29
CA PHE A 26 -5.30 11.76 2.78
C PHE A 26 -4.27 10.65 2.54
N GLY A 27 -4.13 9.68 3.46
CA GLY A 27 -3.28 8.51 3.25
C GLY A 27 -3.72 7.64 2.08
N ALA A 28 -5.03 7.42 1.95
CA ALA A 28 -5.62 6.68 0.83
C ALA A 28 -5.41 7.41 -0.50
N LEU A 29 -5.59 8.74 -0.53
CA LEU A 29 -5.39 9.58 -1.70
C LEU A 29 -3.92 9.82 -2.03
N LEU A 30 -2.97 9.70 -1.11
CA LEU A 30 -1.55 9.60 -1.49
C LEU A 30 -1.24 8.27 -2.21
N SER A 31 -2.09 7.26 -2.00
CA SER A 31 -1.99 5.90 -2.52
C SER A 31 -2.97 5.60 -3.68
N ASP A 32 -3.44 4.36 -3.79
CA ASP A 32 -4.38 3.79 -4.78
C ASP A 32 -5.78 4.47 -4.86
N ALA A 33 -6.18 5.29 -3.89
CA ALA A 33 -7.53 5.85 -3.90
C ALA A 33 -7.68 7.05 -4.86
N HIS A 34 -8.89 7.24 -5.35
CA HIS A 34 -9.28 8.34 -6.23
C HIS A 34 -10.42 9.16 -5.61
N ALA A 35 -10.36 10.48 -5.73
CA ALA A 35 -11.50 11.36 -5.46
C ALA A 35 -12.34 11.48 -6.74
N GLU A 36 -13.51 10.85 -6.78
CA GLU A 36 -14.42 10.92 -7.92
C GLU A 36 -15.44 12.06 -7.70
N ARG A 37 -15.39 13.13 -8.53
CA ARG A 37 -16.50 14.09 -8.62
C ARG A 37 -17.75 13.38 -9.14
N HIS A 38 -18.87 13.48 -8.42
CA HIS A 38 -20.13 12.83 -8.75
C HIS A 38 -21.32 13.73 -8.39
N GLY A 39 -21.96 14.32 -9.41
CA GLY A 39 -22.96 15.37 -9.21
C GLY A 39 -22.34 16.61 -8.56
N LYS A 40 -22.97 17.13 -7.51
CA LYS A 40 -22.49 18.32 -6.76
C LYS A 40 -21.48 18.02 -5.64
N GLY A 41 -20.98 16.79 -5.53
CA GLY A 41 -20.05 16.40 -4.46
C GLY A 41 -18.98 15.43 -4.93
N THR A 42 -18.13 15.03 -3.98
CA THR A 42 -17.00 14.13 -4.19
C THR A 42 -17.19 12.87 -3.34
N ARG A 43 -16.76 11.71 -3.87
CA ARG A 43 -16.67 10.44 -3.13
C ARG A 43 -15.26 9.89 -3.26
N ILE A 44 -14.75 9.27 -2.19
CA ILE A 44 -13.44 8.62 -2.21
C ILE A 44 -13.65 7.16 -2.57
N ALA A 45 -12.91 6.70 -3.59
CA ALA A 45 -13.01 5.36 -4.16
C ALA A 45 -11.65 4.68 -4.10
N LEU A 46 -11.56 3.56 -3.38
CA LEU A 46 -10.39 2.68 -3.39
C LEU A 46 -10.72 1.43 -4.20
N GLN A 47 -9.80 1.01 -5.07
CA GLN A 47 -9.92 -0.22 -5.84
C GLN A 47 -8.61 -1.02 -5.73
N GLN A 48 -8.68 -2.23 -5.18
CA GLN A 48 -7.52 -3.12 -5.02
C GLN A 48 -7.83 -4.56 -5.48
N GLU A 49 -6.80 -5.38 -5.57
CA GLU A 49 -6.93 -6.82 -5.85
C GLU A 49 -7.47 -7.60 -4.64
N SER A 50 -8.14 -8.72 -4.90
CA SER A 50 -8.75 -9.58 -3.88
C SER A 50 -7.76 -10.28 -2.95
N SER A 51 -6.49 -10.33 -3.31
CA SER A 51 -5.38 -10.73 -2.43
C SER A 51 -5.34 -9.90 -1.13
N ASN A 52 -5.77 -8.63 -1.18
CA ASN A 52 -5.77 -7.71 -0.03
C ASN A 52 -7.13 -7.62 0.68
N LEU A 53 -7.93 -8.69 0.66
CA LEU A 53 -9.30 -8.70 1.22
C LEU A 53 -9.38 -8.26 2.70
N GLU A 54 -8.42 -8.64 3.55
CA GLU A 54 -8.42 -8.26 4.97
C GLU A 54 -8.26 -6.74 5.14
N PHE A 55 -7.26 -6.14 4.49
CA PHE A 55 -7.04 -4.69 4.48
C PHE A 55 -8.26 -3.95 3.91
N LEU A 56 -8.85 -4.44 2.83
CA LEU A 56 -10.02 -3.77 2.23
C LEU A 56 -11.29 -3.94 3.08
N THR A 57 -11.43 -5.05 3.81
CA THR A 57 -12.52 -5.23 4.78
C THR A 57 -12.36 -4.23 5.93
N TRP A 58 -11.15 -4.14 6.50
CA TRP A 58 -10.81 -3.16 7.53
C TRP A 58 -11.01 -1.71 7.06
N TYR A 59 -10.59 -1.38 5.84
CA TYR A 59 -10.79 -0.06 5.20
C TYR A 59 -12.27 0.32 5.10
N ASN A 60 -13.13 -0.64 4.70
CA ASN A 60 -14.58 -0.41 4.65
C ASN A 60 -15.19 -0.25 6.04
N ASN A 61 -14.80 -1.09 7.01
CA ASN A 61 -15.33 -1.04 8.36
C ASN A 61 -14.95 0.27 9.05
N PHE A 62 -13.68 0.71 8.98
CA PHE A 62 -13.24 2.00 9.51
C PHE A 62 -14.09 3.18 9.01
N LEU A 63 -14.43 3.20 7.71
CA LEU A 63 -15.30 4.23 7.14
C LEU A 63 -16.76 4.05 7.55
N ALA A 64 -17.26 2.81 7.67
CA ALA A 64 -18.64 2.52 8.06
C ALA A 64 -18.92 2.87 9.53
N ASP A 65 -18.01 2.49 10.43
CA ASP A 65 -18.09 2.74 11.88
C ASP A 65 -18.10 4.26 12.20
N LYS A 66 -17.52 5.07 11.31
CA LYS A 66 -17.52 6.54 11.38
C LYS A 66 -18.66 7.19 10.57
N GLY A 67 -19.54 6.42 9.92
CA GLY A 67 -20.70 6.90 9.15
C GLY A 67 -20.43 7.37 7.70
N TYR A 68 -19.23 7.12 7.17
CA TYR A 68 -18.79 7.53 5.82
C TYR A 68 -18.96 6.44 4.76
N GLY A 69 -19.07 5.18 5.18
CA GLY A 69 -19.28 4.01 4.33
C GLY A 69 -20.65 3.35 4.55
N LYS A 70 -20.92 2.29 3.77
CA LYS A 70 -22.05 1.39 4.06
C LYS A 70 -21.63 0.38 5.13
N THR A 71 -22.43 0.25 6.17
CA THR A 71 -22.25 -0.78 7.21
C THR A 71 -22.48 -2.17 6.63
N ASN A 72 -21.67 -3.13 7.08
CA ASN A 72 -21.80 -4.54 6.75
C ASN A 72 -22.53 -5.27 7.88
N GLU A 73 -23.83 -5.05 8.00
CA GLU A 73 -24.67 -5.82 8.93
C GLU A 73 -24.65 -7.30 8.54
N GLY A 74 -24.00 -8.13 9.37
CA GLY A 74 -24.00 -9.59 9.27
C GLY A 74 -23.17 -10.19 8.13
N THR A 75 -21.88 -10.45 8.40
CA THR A 75 -21.02 -11.55 7.88
C THR A 75 -20.96 -11.86 6.37
N LYS A 76 -21.66 -11.14 5.50
CA LYS A 76 -21.33 -11.08 4.08
C LYS A 76 -20.18 -10.08 3.94
N LEU A 77 -19.00 -10.63 3.69
CA LEU A 77 -17.90 -9.93 3.04
C LEU A 77 -18.50 -8.96 2.04
N VAL A 78 -18.14 -7.68 2.19
CA VAL A 78 -18.63 -6.55 1.37
C VAL A 78 -18.87 -7.05 -0.06
N LYS A 79 -20.05 -6.81 -0.66
CA LYS A 79 -20.31 -7.08 -2.09
C LYS A 79 -19.47 -6.14 -2.96
N LEU A 80 -18.17 -6.33 -2.89
CA LEU A 80 -17.12 -5.67 -3.61
C LEU A 80 -17.32 -6.08 -5.06
N LYS A 81 -17.56 -5.09 -5.92
CA LYS A 81 -17.85 -5.35 -7.32
C LYS A 81 -16.61 -5.95 -7.98
N CYS A 82 -16.60 -7.26 -8.12
CA CYS A 82 -15.62 -7.98 -8.93
C CYS A 82 -15.59 -7.37 -10.33
N VAL A 83 -14.44 -6.82 -10.72
CA VAL A 83 -14.17 -6.36 -12.08
C VAL A 83 -13.02 -7.20 -12.63
N SER A 84 -13.26 -7.89 -13.74
CA SER A 84 -12.22 -8.58 -14.49
C SER A 84 -11.41 -7.60 -15.35
N ARG A 85 -10.11 -7.87 -15.54
CA ARG A 85 -9.27 -7.19 -16.53
C ARG A 85 -8.91 -8.17 -17.65
N LEU A 86 -8.99 -7.74 -18.90
CA LEU A 86 -8.23 -8.39 -19.97
C LEU A 86 -6.74 -8.11 -19.71
N GLY A 87 -5.91 -9.14 -19.77
CA GLY A 87 -4.47 -8.97 -19.88
C GLY A 87 -4.06 -8.74 -21.33
N GLU A 88 -2.79 -8.38 -21.52
CA GLU A 88 -2.16 -8.44 -22.85
C GLU A 88 -2.34 -9.84 -23.45
N ASN A 89 -2.53 -9.89 -24.76
CA ASN A 89 -2.77 -11.10 -25.55
C ASN A 89 -4.10 -11.82 -25.22
N GLY A 90 -5.13 -11.10 -24.76
CA GLY A 90 -6.50 -11.61 -24.61
C GLY A 90 -6.72 -12.60 -23.47
N LYS A 91 -5.66 -13.05 -22.78
CA LYS A 91 -5.77 -13.88 -21.58
C LYS A 91 -6.44 -13.08 -20.46
N ARG A 92 -7.64 -13.50 -20.06
CA ARG A 92 -8.33 -12.97 -18.88
C ARG A 92 -7.49 -13.27 -17.64
N ARG A 93 -6.91 -12.25 -17.00
CA ARG A 93 -6.35 -12.42 -15.65
C ARG A 93 -7.51 -12.38 -14.66
N TYR A 94 -7.74 -13.49 -13.96
CA TYR A 94 -8.81 -13.64 -12.95
C TYR A 94 -8.52 -12.88 -11.64
N GLY A 95 -7.90 -11.70 -11.72
CA GLY A 95 -7.77 -10.79 -10.59
C GLY A 95 -9.12 -10.13 -10.32
N SER A 96 -9.86 -10.66 -9.35
CA SER A 96 -11.11 -10.05 -8.89
C SER A 96 -10.80 -8.74 -8.18
N LEU A 97 -10.97 -7.61 -8.88
CA LEU A 97 -10.80 -6.30 -8.27
C LEU A 97 -11.98 -6.00 -7.36
N LEU A 98 -11.68 -5.41 -6.21
CA LEU A 98 -12.62 -5.11 -5.15
C LEU A 98 -12.65 -3.59 -4.93
N LYS A 99 -13.83 -2.98 -4.93
CA LYS A 99 -14.00 -1.52 -4.84
C LYS A 99 -14.76 -1.07 -3.59
N SER A 100 -14.09 -0.29 -2.74
CA SER A 100 -14.68 0.48 -1.64
C SER A 100 -15.01 1.89 -2.11
N VAL A 101 -16.14 2.46 -1.66
CA VAL A 101 -16.54 3.84 -1.97
C VAL A 101 -17.26 4.47 -0.78
N THR A 102 -16.87 5.69 -0.41
CA THR A 102 -17.61 6.49 0.58
C THR A 102 -18.98 6.91 0.05
N TYR A 103 -19.86 7.40 0.93
CA TYR A 103 -20.93 8.29 0.49
C TYR A 103 -20.35 9.54 -0.21
N THR A 104 -21.17 10.19 -1.03
CA THR A 104 -20.79 11.44 -1.73
C THR A 104 -21.09 12.64 -0.84
N TYR A 105 -20.08 13.46 -0.57
CA TYR A 105 -20.19 14.67 0.25
C TYR A 105 -19.84 15.89 -0.59
N SER A 106 -20.61 16.99 -0.50
CA SER A 106 -20.20 18.28 -1.08
C SER A 106 -18.98 18.85 -0.37
N SER A 107 -18.87 18.62 0.94
CA SER A 107 -17.73 19.01 1.77
C SER A 107 -16.42 18.26 1.47
N PHE A 108 -16.42 17.25 0.59
CA PHE A 108 -15.19 16.62 0.08
C PHE A 108 -14.64 17.30 -1.19
N ASN A 109 -15.30 18.34 -1.71
CA ASN A 109 -14.85 19.02 -2.94
C ASN A 109 -13.47 19.70 -2.75
N TRP A 110 -13.19 20.30 -1.59
CA TRP A 110 -11.89 20.89 -1.29
C TRP A 110 -10.77 19.83 -1.29
N ILE A 111 -11.05 18.61 -0.82
CA ILE A 111 -10.09 17.48 -0.85
C ILE A 111 -9.75 17.14 -2.31
N HIS A 112 -10.74 17.10 -3.20
CA HIS A 112 -10.50 16.92 -4.63
C HIS A 112 -9.65 18.07 -5.20
N GLU A 113 -9.92 19.32 -4.82
CA GLU A 113 -9.14 20.48 -5.28
C GLU A 113 -7.68 20.47 -4.78
N CYS A 114 -7.41 19.96 -3.57
CA CYS A 114 -6.04 19.75 -3.08
C CYS A 114 -5.25 18.69 -3.87
N PHE A 115 -5.93 17.66 -4.40
CA PHE A 115 -5.28 16.50 -5.04
C PHE A 115 -5.38 16.48 -6.57
N TYR A 116 -6.17 17.34 -7.21
CA TYR A 116 -6.41 17.28 -8.66
C TYR A 116 -6.34 18.66 -9.31
N SER A 117 -5.20 18.95 -9.92
CA SER A 117 -5.09 20.08 -10.83
C SER A 117 -5.63 19.68 -12.21
N SER A 118 -6.45 20.54 -12.82
CA SER A 118 -6.66 20.50 -14.26
C SER A 118 -5.35 20.87 -14.93
N LEU A 119 -4.73 19.92 -15.66
CA LEU A 119 -3.78 20.34 -16.68
C LEU A 119 -4.56 21.19 -17.66
N GLY A 120 -4.18 22.46 -17.77
CA GLY A 120 -4.65 23.30 -18.85
C GLY A 120 -4.44 22.53 -20.15
N LEU A 121 -5.51 22.39 -20.93
CA LEU A 121 -5.35 22.26 -22.37
C LEU A 121 -4.56 23.50 -22.75
N GLY A 122 -3.27 23.32 -23.06
CA GLY A 122 -2.42 24.42 -23.48
C GLY A 122 -3.15 25.13 -24.60
N THR A 123 -3.43 26.42 -24.41
CA THR A 123 -3.97 27.28 -25.45
C THR A 123 -2.92 27.31 -26.54
N VAL A 124 -3.07 26.43 -27.54
CA VAL A 124 -2.20 26.43 -28.71
C VAL A 124 -2.47 27.75 -29.41
N PRO A 125 -1.50 28.66 -29.54
CA PRO A 125 -1.71 29.90 -30.25
C PRO A 125 -1.71 29.57 -31.75
N LEU A 126 -2.89 29.19 -32.26
CA LEU A 126 -3.17 29.28 -33.68
C LEU A 126 -3.27 30.77 -34.03
N SER A 127 -2.51 31.19 -35.02
CA SER A 127 -2.47 32.57 -35.47
C SER A 127 -3.87 33.05 -35.91
N GLY A 128 -4.42 34.03 -35.19
CA GLY A 128 -5.36 34.99 -35.75
C GLY A 128 -6.87 34.70 -35.69
N THR A 129 -7.36 33.56 -35.17
CA THR A 129 -8.83 33.35 -35.04
C THR A 129 -9.27 32.65 -33.75
N ALA A 130 -10.52 32.94 -33.36
CA ALA A 130 -11.12 32.73 -32.04
C ALA A 130 -10.82 31.39 -31.32
N LEU A 131 -10.41 31.52 -30.05
CA LEU A 131 -10.36 30.42 -29.09
C LEU A 131 -11.73 29.75 -28.94
N ARG A 132 -11.87 28.52 -29.45
CA ARG A 132 -12.92 27.59 -29.05
C ARG A 132 -12.29 26.45 -28.27
N ALA A 133 -12.62 26.34 -26.98
CA ALA A 133 -12.37 25.12 -26.23
C ALA A 133 -13.23 24.01 -26.83
N ASP A 134 -12.61 22.93 -27.29
CA ASP A 134 -13.33 21.73 -27.74
C ASP A 134 -14.09 21.11 -26.55
N PRO A 135 -15.43 21.15 -26.53
CA PRO A 135 -16.21 20.66 -25.40
C PRO A 135 -16.12 19.13 -25.24
N ALA A 136 -15.69 18.38 -26.27
CA ALA A 136 -15.48 16.95 -26.19
C ALA A 136 -14.20 16.58 -25.43
N ARG A 137 -13.19 17.47 -25.42
CA ARG A 137 -11.90 17.21 -24.77
C ARG A 137 -11.93 17.57 -23.29
N ARG A 138 -12.63 16.75 -22.49
CA ARG A 138 -12.62 16.83 -21.01
C ARG A 138 -11.19 17.03 -20.51
N ALA A 139 -10.92 18.17 -19.87
CA ALA A 139 -9.58 18.51 -19.37
C ALA A 139 -9.01 17.36 -18.52
N ARG A 140 -7.82 16.88 -18.88
CA ARG A 140 -7.16 15.80 -18.14
C ARG A 140 -6.74 16.34 -16.77
N THR A 141 -7.45 15.91 -15.72
CA THR A 141 -7.01 16.18 -14.35
C THR A 141 -5.85 15.27 -14.00
N ARG A 142 -4.74 15.85 -13.53
CA ARG A 142 -3.61 15.10 -12.98
C ARG A 142 -3.74 15.08 -11.46
N LYS A 143 -3.50 13.91 -10.88
CA LYS A 143 -3.33 13.75 -9.44
C LYS A 143 -2.01 14.41 -9.00
N ILE A 144 -2.10 15.40 -8.13
CA ILE A 144 -0.97 16.19 -7.59
C ILE A 144 -0.78 15.91 -6.11
N VAL A 145 0.38 16.29 -5.57
CA VAL A 145 0.61 16.30 -4.12
C VAL A 145 0.16 17.64 -3.51
N PRO A 146 -0.74 17.64 -2.50
CA PRO A 146 -1.23 18.85 -1.81
C PRO A 146 -0.14 19.77 -1.26
N SER A 147 -0.49 20.99 -0.85
CA SER A 147 0.45 21.95 -0.27
C SER A 147 1.13 21.41 1.02
N ASN A 148 2.27 21.99 1.41
CA ASN A 148 3.05 21.49 2.55
C ASN A 148 2.26 21.63 3.86
N GLU A 149 1.46 22.68 3.99
CA GLU A 149 0.62 23.00 5.15
C GLU A 149 -0.51 21.97 5.28
N ILE A 150 -1.16 21.64 4.16
CA ILE A 150 -2.20 20.61 4.09
C ILE A 150 -1.62 19.22 4.39
N LEU A 151 -0.42 18.90 3.88
CA LEU A 151 0.27 17.65 4.24
C LEU A 151 0.61 17.61 5.74
N LYS A 152 1.15 18.70 6.30
CA LYS A 152 1.48 18.77 7.75
C LYS A 152 0.27 18.55 8.65
N LEU A 153 -0.92 18.96 8.22
CA LEU A 153 -2.16 18.79 8.97
C LEU A 153 -2.75 17.36 8.90
N TYR A 154 -2.62 16.67 7.76
CA TYR A 154 -3.33 15.40 7.51
C TYR A 154 -2.44 14.17 7.29
N LEU A 155 -1.12 14.31 7.16
CA LEU A 155 -0.18 13.19 7.02
C LEU A 155 0.14 12.55 8.39
N SER A 156 -0.88 12.25 9.19
CA SER A 156 -0.75 11.65 10.52
C SER A 156 -0.17 10.22 10.48
N PRO A 157 0.21 9.61 11.63
CA PRO A 157 0.66 8.22 11.67
C PRO A 157 -0.36 7.22 11.09
N LEU A 158 -1.66 7.52 11.22
CA LEU A 158 -2.74 6.78 10.54
C LEU A 158 -2.64 6.95 9.02
N ALA A 159 -2.50 8.17 8.51
CA ALA A 159 -2.36 8.43 7.07
C ALA A 159 -1.14 7.71 6.46
N LEU A 160 0.01 7.75 7.16
CA LEU A 160 1.21 7.00 6.79
C LEU A 160 0.96 5.48 6.78
N ALA A 161 0.22 4.94 7.76
CA ALA A 161 -0.15 3.54 7.78
C ALA A 161 -1.02 3.15 6.57
N ILE A 162 -2.06 3.94 6.24
CA ILE A 162 -2.89 3.70 5.04
C ILE A 162 -2.05 3.71 3.77
N TRP A 163 -1.18 4.71 3.63
CA TRP A 163 -0.35 4.86 2.44
C TRP A 163 0.64 3.70 2.26
N ILE A 164 1.24 3.21 3.36
CA ILE A 164 2.07 2.01 3.35
C ILE A 164 1.25 0.75 3.04
N MET A 165 0.04 0.61 3.56
CA MET A 165 -0.82 -0.54 3.26
C MET A 165 -1.22 -0.60 1.78
N GLY A 166 -1.45 0.55 1.13
CA GLY A 166 -1.63 0.63 -0.31
C GLY A 166 -0.33 0.44 -1.10
N ASP A 167 0.53 1.46 -1.13
CA ASP A 167 1.71 1.57 -2.01
C ASP A 167 3.07 1.26 -1.37
N GLY A 168 3.08 0.85 -0.10
CA GLY A 168 4.31 0.42 0.58
C GLY A 168 4.79 -0.96 0.11
N SER A 169 6.12 -1.12 0.04
CA SER A 169 6.80 -2.38 -0.23
C SER A 169 8.11 -2.48 0.58
N SER A 170 8.42 -3.65 1.11
CA SER A 170 9.66 -3.89 1.85
C SER A 170 10.84 -4.04 0.87
N VAL A 171 11.94 -3.31 1.12
CA VAL A 171 13.15 -3.39 0.29
C VAL A 171 14.36 -3.50 1.21
N SER A 172 14.98 -4.68 1.19
CA SER A 172 16.04 -5.10 2.11
C SER A 172 15.67 -4.79 3.58
N SER A 173 16.32 -3.79 4.19
CA SER A 173 16.09 -3.34 5.56
C SER A 173 15.26 -2.04 5.65
N GLY A 174 14.89 -1.44 4.53
CA GLY A 174 14.07 -0.23 4.40
C GLY A 174 12.67 -0.49 3.82
N CYS A 175 11.99 0.59 3.43
CA CYS A 175 10.68 0.56 2.78
C CYS A 175 10.67 1.49 1.55
N LYS A 176 10.07 1.04 0.44
CA LYS A 176 9.72 1.91 -0.70
C LYS A 176 8.24 2.26 -0.67
N LEU A 177 7.91 3.47 -1.09
CA LEU A 177 6.56 3.90 -1.47
C LEU A 177 6.51 4.07 -3.00
N CYS A 178 5.53 3.45 -3.64
CA CYS A 178 5.38 3.40 -5.11
C CYS A 178 4.82 4.71 -5.71
N THR A 179 5.54 5.82 -5.57
CA THR A 179 5.13 7.18 -5.97
C THR A 179 5.22 7.49 -7.47
N ASN A 180 5.12 6.49 -8.35
CA ASN A 180 5.50 6.59 -9.77
C ASN A 180 4.67 7.61 -10.59
N SER A 181 3.50 8.01 -10.08
CA SER A 181 2.59 9.01 -10.67
C SER A 181 2.94 10.46 -10.30
N TYR A 182 3.78 10.67 -9.28
CA TYR A 182 4.19 11.98 -8.81
C TYR A 182 5.52 12.42 -9.47
N THR A 183 5.68 13.74 -9.65
CA THR A 183 6.92 14.33 -10.14
C THR A 183 8.02 14.23 -9.08
N LYS A 184 9.28 14.32 -9.51
CA LYS A 184 10.43 14.32 -8.59
C LYS A 184 10.31 15.40 -7.50
N LEU A 185 9.83 16.60 -7.86
CA LEU A 185 9.65 17.72 -6.94
C LEU A 185 8.55 17.43 -5.90
N GLU A 186 7.42 16.86 -6.32
CA GLU A 186 6.36 16.42 -5.41
C GLU A 186 6.85 15.33 -4.44
N CYS A 187 7.60 14.35 -4.92
CA CYS A 187 8.20 13.32 -4.05
C CYS A 187 9.20 13.92 -3.05
N LEU A 188 10.04 14.88 -3.48
CA LEU A 188 10.97 15.59 -2.60
C LEU A 188 10.25 16.39 -1.51
N ARG A 189 9.15 17.07 -1.86
CA ARG A 189 8.30 17.78 -0.89
C ARG A 189 7.75 16.84 0.19
N ILE A 190 7.32 15.63 -0.19
CA ILE A 190 6.84 14.65 0.81
C ILE A 190 7.99 14.18 1.71
N CYS A 191 9.19 13.92 1.17
CA CYS A 191 10.36 13.58 2.00
C CYS A 191 10.68 14.68 3.03
N VAL A 192 10.60 15.95 2.65
CA VAL A 192 10.81 17.09 3.57
C VAL A 192 9.72 17.11 4.65
N VAL A 193 8.44 17.00 4.29
CA VAL A 193 7.34 17.02 5.28
C VAL A 193 7.43 15.82 6.25
N MET A 194 7.81 14.62 5.79
CA MET A 194 8.01 13.45 6.65
C MET A 194 9.19 13.63 7.62
N ASP A 195 10.22 14.37 7.22
CA ASP A 195 11.36 14.71 8.08
C ASP A 195 10.98 15.78 9.11
N GLU A 196 10.29 16.84 8.70
CA GLU A 196 9.82 17.92 9.59
C GLU A 196 8.79 17.43 10.63
N LEU A 197 7.86 16.53 10.26
CA LEU A 197 6.83 16.02 11.17
C LEU A 197 7.35 14.96 12.15
N TYR A 198 8.25 14.07 11.68
CA TYR A 198 8.55 12.81 12.36
C TYR A 198 10.04 12.45 12.39
N GLY A 199 10.94 13.26 11.83
CA GLY A 199 12.35 12.91 11.66
C GLY A 199 12.58 11.72 10.71
N ILE A 200 11.59 11.34 9.89
CA ILE A 200 11.69 10.17 9.01
C ILE A 200 12.50 10.55 7.77
N LYS A 201 13.79 10.20 7.79
CA LYS A 201 14.71 10.40 6.66
C LYS A 201 14.36 9.45 5.51
N ALA A 202 14.19 10.02 4.32
CA ALA A 202 13.89 9.32 3.07
C ALA A 202 14.58 9.99 1.87
N SER A 203 14.73 9.27 0.75
CA SER A 203 15.28 9.78 -0.52
C SER A 203 14.36 9.47 -1.71
N VAL A 204 14.46 10.27 -2.77
CA VAL A 204 13.73 10.04 -4.02
C VAL A 204 14.64 9.35 -5.02
N ASN A 205 14.31 8.10 -5.36
CA ASN A 205 15.09 7.25 -6.24
C ASN A 205 14.36 7.04 -7.58
N SER A 206 15.09 6.71 -8.65
CA SER A 206 14.47 6.28 -9.92
C SER A 206 13.69 4.98 -9.73
N ALA A 207 12.54 4.87 -10.39
CA ALA A 207 11.76 3.63 -10.47
C ALA A 207 12.32 2.61 -11.46
N GLY A 208 13.33 2.98 -12.26
CA GLY A 208 13.85 2.18 -13.39
C GLY A 208 13.18 2.52 -14.74
N VAL A 209 12.17 3.40 -14.73
CA VAL A 209 11.49 3.92 -15.93
C VAL A 209 11.70 5.44 -15.99
N PRO A 210 11.95 6.03 -17.19
CA PRO A 210 12.08 7.48 -17.32
C PRO A 210 10.91 8.24 -16.71
N ASN A 211 11.22 9.33 -16.01
CA ASN A 211 10.26 10.21 -15.32
C ASN A 211 9.41 9.57 -14.21
N GLN A 212 9.70 8.34 -13.76
CA GLN A 212 9.02 7.70 -12.63
C GLN A 212 9.94 7.62 -11.39
N TRP A 213 9.37 7.95 -10.23
CA TRP A 213 10.12 8.14 -8.99
C TRP A 213 9.48 7.38 -7.83
N VAL A 214 10.31 6.77 -6.99
CA VAL A 214 9.90 6.08 -5.75
C VAL A 214 10.57 6.73 -4.54
N ILE A 215 9.81 6.92 -3.46
CA ILE A 215 10.37 7.34 -2.17
C ILE A 215 10.93 6.11 -1.47
N TYR A 216 12.18 6.18 -1.02
CA TYR A 216 12.83 5.15 -0.21
C TYR A 216 13.07 5.67 1.20
N ILE A 217 12.40 5.07 2.18
CA ILE A 217 12.58 5.35 3.61
C ILE A 217 13.81 4.58 4.10
N TRP A 218 14.76 5.31 4.69
CA TRP A 218 16.07 4.76 5.05
C TRP A 218 15.96 3.79 6.22
N THR A 219 16.85 2.79 6.25
CA THR A 219 16.94 1.79 7.34
C THR A 219 16.98 2.42 8.73
N ARG A 220 17.70 3.54 8.91
CA ARG A 220 17.78 4.27 10.19
C ARG A 220 16.43 4.79 10.68
N SER A 221 15.52 5.11 9.77
CA SER A 221 14.18 5.64 10.06
C SER A 221 13.16 4.53 10.33
N MET A 222 13.47 3.27 10.00
CA MET A 222 12.52 2.15 10.08
C MET A 222 12.07 1.78 11.50
N PRO A 223 12.90 1.83 12.56
CA PRO A 223 12.41 1.60 13.93
C PRO A 223 11.33 2.61 14.33
N LEU A 224 11.56 3.90 14.03
CA LEU A 224 10.63 5.00 14.30
C LEU A 224 9.37 4.93 13.44
N LEU A 225 9.52 4.64 12.14
CA LEU A 225 8.36 4.42 11.27
C LEU A 225 7.48 3.28 11.80
N ARG A 226 8.08 2.15 12.17
CA ARG A 226 7.36 0.98 12.70
C ARG A 226 6.63 1.31 14.00
N SER A 227 7.24 2.05 14.94
CA SER A 227 6.54 2.41 16.19
C SER A 227 5.36 3.35 15.94
N LEU A 228 5.48 4.29 15.00
CA LEU A 228 4.41 5.23 14.64
C LEU A 228 3.23 4.55 13.94
N VAL A 229 3.46 3.69 12.94
CA VAL A 229 2.37 3.16 12.09
C VAL A 229 1.79 1.83 12.57
N LYS A 230 2.54 1.01 13.32
CA LYS A 230 2.10 -0.33 13.77
C LYS A 230 0.73 -0.36 14.47
N PRO A 231 0.33 0.62 15.31
CA PRO A 231 -1.01 0.63 15.93
C PRO A 231 -2.17 0.67 14.92
N TYR A 232 -1.92 1.13 13.69
CA TYR A 232 -2.92 1.32 12.64
C TYR A 232 -2.79 0.29 11.50
N LEU A 233 -1.82 -0.64 11.57
CA LEU A 233 -1.60 -1.64 10.52
C LEU A 233 -2.43 -2.90 10.72
N VAL A 234 -3.03 -3.37 9.63
CA VAL A 234 -3.68 -4.69 9.54
C VAL A 234 -2.63 -5.82 9.56
N PRO A 235 -2.85 -6.94 10.27
CA PRO A 235 -1.86 -8.02 10.41
C PRO A 235 -1.28 -8.61 9.12
N SER A 236 -2.07 -8.74 8.03
CA SER A 236 -1.55 -9.14 6.71
C SER A 236 -0.53 -8.16 6.12
N MET A 237 -0.60 -6.88 6.49
CA MET A 237 0.26 -5.83 5.95
C MET A 237 1.58 -5.67 6.71
N TYR A 238 1.80 -6.40 7.81
CA TYR A 238 3.06 -6.38 8.57
C TYR A 238 4.29 -6.78 7.72
N LEU A 239 4.08 -7.60 6.70
CA LEU A 239 5.11 -8.01 5.72
C LEU A 239 5.71 -6.81 4.98
N LYS A 240 4.92 -5.77 4.68
CA LYS A 240 5.38 -4.57 3.96
C LYS A 240 6.42 -3.74 4.71
N LEU A 241 6.55 -3.93 6.03
CA LEU A 241 7.55 -3.27 6.88
C LEU A 241 8.52 -4.25 7.56
N ASN A 242 8.51 -5.53 7.19
CA ASN A 242 9.27 -6.60 7.85
C ASN A 242 9.00 -6.65 9.38
N ILE A 243 7.73 -6.50 9.79
CA ILE A 243 7.31 -6.63 11.19
C ILE A 243 7.00 -8.10 11.48
N GLN A 244 7.63 -8.66 12.53
CA GLN A 244 7.36 -10.01 13.01
C GLN A 244 5.91 -10.13 13.51
N ASN A 245 5.10 -10.99 12.89
CA ASN A 245 3.75 -11.29 13.35
C ASN A 245 3.79 -12.39 14.42
N ALA A 246 3.71 -11.98 15.68
CA ALA A 246 3.73 -12.89 16.84
C ALA A 246 2.59 -13.92 16.86
N ALA A 247 1.48 -13.68 16.13
CA ALA A 247 0.37 -14.62 16.02
C ALA A 247 0.64 -15.74 15.00
N LEU A 248 1.38 -15.47 13.92
CA LEU A 248 1.82 -16.52 12.97
C LEU A 248 2.93 -17.39 13.55
N HIS A 249 3.87 -16.80 14.30
CA HIS A 249 5.04 -17.53 14.81
C HIS A 249 4.70 -18.68 15.79
N ARG A 250 3.50 -18.65 16.39
CA ARG A 250 2.99 -19.75 17.25
C ARG A 250 2.44 -20.95 16.47
N ARG A 251 2.28 -20.87 15.14
CA ARG A 251 1.73 -21.97 14.30
C ARG A 251 2.80 -22.81 13.59
N THR A 252 4.06 -22.38 13.56
CA THR A 252 5.12 -22.99 12.73
C THR A 252 6.28 -23.60 13.53
N CYS A 253 6.13 -23.78 14.84
CA CYS A 253 7.10 -24.50 15.67
C CYS A 253 6.37 -25.47 16.60
N PRO A 254 6.39 -26.79 16.32
CA PRO A 254 6.18 -27.78 17.37
C PRO A 254 7.22 -27.53 18.47
N PRO A 255 6.87 -27.68 19.76
CA PRO A 255 7.88 -27.66 20.81
C PRO A 255 8.90 -28.76 20.50
N ARG A 256 10.19 -28.40 20.40
CA ARG A 256 11.26 -29.39 20.23
C ARG A 256 11.28 -30.28 21.46
N GLY A 257 10.64 -31.45 21.37
CA GLY A 257 10.70 -32.46 22.40
C GLY A 257 12.15 -32.78 22.70
N ARG A 258 12.57 -32.62 23.96
CA ARG A 258 13.88 -33.08 24.40
C ARG A 258 13.88 -34.61 24.28
N PHE A 259 14.54 -35.12 23.25
CA PHE A 259 14.80 -36.55 23.11
C PHE A 259 15.70 -36.97 24.29
N ARG A 260 15.10 -37.54 25.34
CA ARG A 260 15.86 -38.22 26.39
C ARG A 260 16.29 -39.58 25.84
N PRO A 261 17.59 -39.93 25.87
CA PRO A 261 18.01 -41.29 25.60
C PRO A 261 17.37 -42.22 26.63
N VAL A 262 16.72 -43.29 26.16
CA VAL A 262 16.26 -44.38 27.04
C VAL A 262 17.49 -45.23 27.38
N ALA A 263 17.67 -45.54 28.66
CA ALA A 263 18.77 -46.37 29.14
C ALA A 263 18.33 -47.83 29.33
N GLY A 264 19.20 -48.77 28.97
CA GLY A 264 18.98 -50.23 29.08
C GLY A 264 18.83 -50.90 27.71
N SER A 265 19.37 -52.09 27.46
CA SER A 265 19.98 -53.08 28.37
C SER A 265 21.19 -53.81 27.74
N ARG A 266 22.06 -54.39 28.58
CA ARG A 266 23.28 -55.12 28.17
C ARG A 266 23.00 -56.58 27.81
N GLN A 267 23.51 -57.02 26.65
CA GLN A 267 24.09 -58.35 26.35
C GLN A 267 25.21 -58.14 25.29
N GLY A 268 26.19 -59.01 25.06
CA GLY A 268 26.54 -60.26 25.75
C GLY A 268 28.02 -60.67 25.57
N GLY A 269 28.56 -60.60 24.35
CA GLY A 269 29.91 -61.04 23.95
C GLY A 269 29.89 -61.71 22.55
N PRO A 270 30.99 -62.26 22.01
CA PRO A 270 32.39 -62.20 22.46
C PRO A 270 33.32 -61.45 21.45
N ALA A 271 34.63 -61.44 21.71
CA ALA A 271 35.62 -60.60 21.01
C ALA A 271 36.28 -61.24 19.77
N MET A 272 36.69 -60.42 18.80
CA MET A 272 37.72 -60.81 17.81
C MET A 272 38.56 -59.61 17.30
N GLN A 273 39.83 -59.63 17.70
CA GLN A 273 41.08 -59.17 17.06
C GLN A 273 41.21 -57.85 16.22
N ARG A 274 42.44 -57.32 16.25
CA ARG A 274 42.90 -56.06 15.60
C ARG A 274 42.97 -56.17 14.07
N ALA A 275 42.78 -55.04 13.39
CA ALA A 275 43.38 -54.76 12.07
C ALA A 275 43.74 -53.27 11.92
N THR A 276 44.78 -52.99 11.13
CA THR A 276 45.41 -51.68 10.90
C THR A 276 45.17 -51.14 9.49
N GLY A 277 45.08 -49.82 9.31
CA GLY A 277 45.02 -49.12 8.01
C GLY A 277 44.30 -47.76 8.16
N ALA A 278 44.86 -46.61 7.75
CA ALA A 278 44.98 -46.12 6.37
C ALA A 278 43.59 -45.93 5.69
N SER A 279 43.23 -44.80 5.05
CA SER A 279 43.99 -43.59 4.69
C SER A 279 43.07 -42.38 4.38
N ARG A 280 43.70 -41.27 4.00
CA ARG A 280 43.17 -39.95 3.58
C ARG A 280 41.83 -39.94 2.82
N GLY A 281 40.99 -38.93 3.09
CA GLY A 281 39.86 -38.54 2.24
C GLY A 281 39.47 -37.07 2.46
N ALA A 282 39.99 -36.16 1.63
CA ALA A 282 39.60 -34.75 1.65
C ALA A 282 38.32 -34.52 0.83
N CYS A 283 37.40 -33.70 1.34
CA CYS A 283 36.23 -33.25 0.57
C CYS A 283 36.07 -31.73 0.73
N GLY A 284 36.46 -30.98 -0.31
CA GLY A 284 36.33 -29.53 -0.35
C GLY A 284 34.93 -29.13 -0.84
N LEU A 285 34.21 -28.35 -0.04
CA LEU A 285 32.93 -27.75 -0.44
C LEU A 285 33.17 -26.41 -1.16
N ALA A 286 33.04 -26.43 -2.49
CA ALA A 286 33.08 -25.23 -3.31
C ALA A 286 31.84 -24.35 -3.07
N ARG A 287 32.06 -23.02 -2.97
CA ARG A 287 30.98 -22.02 -2.92
C ARG A 287 30.49 -21.69 -4.33
N PRO A 288 29.17 -21.56 -4.58
CA PRO A 288 28.66 -21.05 -5.85
C PRO A 288 28.88 -19.53 -5.96
N ALA A 289 29.25 -19.08 -7.17
CA ALA A 289 29.49 -17.68 -7.50
C ALA A 289 28.20 -16.93 -7.95
N PRO A 290 28.13 -15.59 -7.83
CA PRO A 290 26.96 -14.81 -8.22
C PRO A 290 26.89 -14.55 -9.73
N LEU A 291 25.68 -14.64 -10.30
CA LEU A 291 25.40 -14.32 -11.70
C LEU A 291 25.47 -12.81 -11.97
N ARG A 292 26.28 -12.40 -12.94
CA ARG A 292 26.18 -11.09 -13.63
C ARG A 292 25.33 -11.25 -14.88
N CYS A 293 24.35 -10.38 -15.09
CA CYS A 293 23.77 -10.15 -16.42
C CYS A 293 24.56 -9.04 -17.12
N GLY A 294 25.05 -9.31 -18.32
CA GLY A 294 25.85 -8.37 -19.11
C GLY A 294 25.01 -7.38 -19.91
N ALA A 295 25.64 -6.27 -20.28
CA ALA A 295 25.16 -5.41 -21.35
C ALA A 295 25.52 -6.01 -22.71
N GLY A 296 24.70 -5.74 -23.73
CA GLY A 296 24.97 -6.07 -25.13
C GLY A 296 24.07 -5.21 -26.00
N ALA A 297 24.67 -4.39 -26.85
CA ALA A 297 23.97 -3.50 -27.78
C ALA A 297 23.87 -4.14 -29.17
N GLN A 298 22.80 -3.79 -29.89
CA GLN A 298 22.75 -3.56 -31.34
C GLN A 298 21.62 -2.55 -31.58
#